data_AF-A0A7G7SUC1-F1
#
_entry.id   AF-A0A7G7SUC1-F1
#
_cell.length_a   1.000
_cell.length_b   1.000
_cell.length_c   1.000
_cell.angle_alpha   90.00
_cell.angle_beta   90.00
_cell.angle_gamma   90.00
#
_symmetry.space_group_name_H-M   'P 1'
#
loop_
_entity.id
_entity.type
_entity.pdbx_description
1 polymer ?
#
loop_
_entity_poly.entity_id
_entity_poly.type
_entity_poly.pdbx_seq_one_letter_code
_entity_poly.pdbx_strand_id
1 'polypeptide(L)'
;MDLHDHPTFEWVQFPEGHARFSGLVRGIMDEQGHETFAVEVGGEEYFGEVENVFLPNGNDYNIEIVSFGYGRRGDIGMPMQGRTCRVFTATQASDIQALTVQLIAAGIQFSDRPSLLTEYPNAHFMGQVSFSKDWTLVEDDRITP
;
A
#
# COMPACT_ATOMS: atom_id res chain seq x y z
N MET A 1 7.90 -14.26 -18.48
CA MET A 1 8.31 -14.13 -17.08
C MET A 1 7.06 -13.88 -16.31
N ASP A 2 6.72 -14.77 -15.39
CA ASP A 2 5.63 -14.52 -14.46
C ASP A 2 6.08 -13.36 -13.56
N LEU A 3 5.31 -12.27 -13.51
CA LEU A 3 5.67 -11.08 -12.72
C LEU A 3 5.79 -11.39 -11.22
N HIS A 4 5.31 -12.56 -10.80
CA HIS A 4 5.30 -13.04 -9.42
C HIS A 4 6.65 -13.54 -8.88
N ASP A 5 7.62 -13.88 -9.75
CA ASP A 5 8.93 -14.39 -9.32
C ASP A 5 10.01 -13.29 -9.21
N HIS A 6 9.62 -12.02 -9.18
CA HIS A 6 10.57 -10.92 -9.06
C HIS A 6 10.95 -10.67 -7.59
N PRO A 7 12.24 -10.57 -7.22
CA PRO A 7 12.68 -10.31 -5.84
C PRO A 7 12.03 -9.07 -5.20
N THR A 8 11.68 -8.07 -6.00
CA THR A 8 10.96 -6.85 -5.60
C THR A 8 9.58 -7.13 -4.98
N PHE A 9 8.97 -8.26 -5.31
CA PHE A 9 7.62 -8.65 -4.85
C PHE A 9 7.65 -9.80 -3.82
N GLU A 10 8.82 -10.13 -3.29
CA GLU A 10 8.96 -11.06 -2.17
C GLU A 10 8.57 -10.41 -0.84
N TRP A 11 8.19 -11.24 0.13
CA TRP A 11 7.90 -10.80 1.49
C TRP A 11 9.14 -10.26 2.20
N VAL A 12 9.01 -9.07 2.77
CA VAL A 12 10.03 -8.45 3.62
C VAL A 12 9.58 -8.56 5.07
N GLN A 13 10.47 -9.06 5.92
CA GLN A 13 10.27 -9.13 7.36
C GLN A 13 10.64 -7.80 8.03
N PHE A 14 9.73 -7.29 8.85
CA PHE A 14 9.89 -6.14 9.73
C PHE A 14 9.56 -6.53 11.18
N PRO A 15 9.87 -5.70 12.19
CA PRO A 15 9.56 -5.99 13.59
C PRO A 15 8.07 -6.26 13.86
N GLU A 16 7.18 -5.56 13.16
CA GLU A 16 5.73 -5.62 13.35
C GLU A 16 5.07 -6.75 12.53
N GLY A 17 5.78 -7.34 11.55
CA GLY A 17 5.20 -8.34 10.65
C GLY A 17 5.86 -8.37 9.26
N HIS A 18 5.11 -8.87 8.27
CA HIS A 18 5.58 -9.00 6.90
C HIS A 18 4.82 -8.07 5.96
N ALA A 19 5.54 -7.47 5.00
CA ALA A 19 4.94 -6.67 3.94
C ALA A 19 5.69 -6.89 2.61
N ARG A 20 5.00 -6.69 1.48
CA ARG A 20 5.59 -6.77 0.14
C ARG A 20 4.92 -5.83 -0.85
N PHE A 21 5.64 -5.48 -1.91
CA PHE A 21 4.99 -4.92 -3.09
C PHE A 21 4.25 -6.05 -3.83
N SER A 22 3.13 -5.72 -4.46
CA SER A 22 2.27 -6.68 -5.18
C SER A 22 2.07 -6.31 -6.66
N GLY A 23 2.78 -5.25 -7.09
CA GLY A 23 2.86 -4.78 -8.46
C GLY A 23 1.61 -4.04 -8.92
N LEU A 24 1.58 -3.75 -10.22
CA LEU A 24 0.48 -3.03 -10.84
C LEU A 24 -0.71 -3.97 -11.13
N VAL A 25 -1.87 -3.60 -10.63
CA VAL A 25 -3.11 -4.36 -10.74
C VAL A 25 -4.15 -3.50 -11.43
N ARG A 26 -4.90 -4.08 -12.36
CA ARG A 26 -6.06 -3.41 -12.92
C ARG A 26 -7.29 -3.76 -12.11
N GLY A 27 -7.92 -2.75 -11.51
CA GLY A 27 -9.15 -2.92 -10.75
C GLY A 27 -10.24 -3.52 -11.64
N ILE A 28 -11.09 -4.36 -11.06
CA ILE A 28 -12.17 -5.02 -11.81
C ILE A 28 -13.18 -3.99 -12.36
N MET A 29 -13.30 -2.81 -11.75
CA MET A 29 -14.31 -1.80 -12.11
C MET A 29 -13.81 -0.65 -12.99
N ASP A 30 -12.56 -0.18 -12.84
CA ASP A 30 -12.08 1.02 -13.52
C ASP A 30 -10.94 0.77 -14.54
N GLU A 31 -10.41 -0.46 -14.59
CA GLU A 31 -9.29 -0.90 -15.42
C GLU A 31 -8.01 -0.04 -15.29
N GLN A 32 -7.96 0.89 -14.33
CA GLN A 32 -6.80 1.72 -14.08
C GLN A 32 -5.72 0.88 -13.41
N GLY A 33 -4.47 1.19 -13.73
CA GLY A 33 -3.33 0.52 -13.09
C GLY A 33 -3.11 1.07 -11.70
N HIS A 34 -3.46 0.29 -10.68
CA HIS A 34 -3.20 0.60 -9.28
C HIS A 34 -1.88 -0.03 -8.86
N GLU A 35 -0.97 0.76 -8.30
CA GLU A 35 0.20 0.21 -7.63
C GLU A 35 -0.24 -0.37 -6.29
N THR A 36 0.13 -1.62 -6.04
CA THR A 36 -0.39 -2.35 -4.88
C THR A 36 0.72 -2.90 -3.99
N PHE A 37 0.37 -3.08 -2.72
CA PHE A 37 1.18 -3.74 -1.72
C PHE A 37 0.33 -4.72 -0.92
N ALA A 38 0.99 -5.57 -0.16
CA ALA A 38 0.33 -6.49 0.74
C ALA A 38 1.01 -6.51 2.10
N VAL A 39 0.22 -6.73 3.14
CA VAL A 39 0.66 -6.87 4.53
C VAL A 39 0.01 -8.10 5.13
N GLU A 40 0.79 -8.87 5.90
CA GLU A 40 0.27 -9.98 6.69
C GLU A 40 -0.26 -9.47 8.04
N VAL A 41 -1.54 -9.71 8.33
CA VAL A 41 -2.19 -9.30 9.58
C VAL A 41 -2.91 -10.49 10.22
N GLY A 42 -2.34 -11.01 11.31
CA GLY A 42 -2.90 -12.15 12.02
C GLY A 42 -2.88 -13.45 11.19
N GLY A 43 -1.87 -13.63 10.34
CA GLY A 43 -1.70 -14.82 9.49
C GLY A 43 -2.45 -14.78 8.17
N GLU A 44 -3.13 -13.67 7.86
CA GLU A 44 -3.87 -13.48 6.61
C GLU A 44 -3.26 -12.33 5.81
N GLU A 45 -3.22 -12.45 4.48
CA GLU A 45 -2.73 -11.41 3.57
C GLU A 45 -3.83 -10.41 3.22
N TYR A 46 -3.54 -9.12 3.37
CA TYR A 46 -4.41 -8.03 2.96
C TYR A 46 -3.69 -7.10 2.02
N PHE A 47 -4.43 -6.60 1.03
CA PHE A 47 -3.91 -5.75 -0.03
C PHE A 47 -4.28 -4.30 0.22
N GLY A 48 -3.42 -3.41 -0.24
CA GLY A 48 -3.67 -1.99 -0.32
C GLY A 48 -3.12 -1.37 -1.59
N GLU A 49 -3.51 -0.12 -1.79
CA GLU A 49 -3.21 0.73 -2.92
C GLU A 49 -2.32 1.88 -2.48
N VAL A 50 -1.33 2.18 -3.32
CA VAL A 50 -0.45 3.33 -3.17
C VAL A 50 -0.40 4.14 -4.44
N GLU A 51 -0.23 5.45 -4.30
CA GLU A 51 -0.12 6.36 -5.42
C GLU A 51 1.01 7.38 -5.23
N ASN A 52 1.52 7.89 -6.36
CA ASN A 52 2.44 9.01 -6.36
C ASN A 52 1.63 10.33 -6.31
N VAL A 53 1.90 11.15 -5.29
CA VAL A 53 1.33 12.50 -5.18
C VAL A 53 2.39 13.52 -5.59
N PHE A 54 2.24 14.07 -6.80
CA PHE A 54 3.17 15.06 -7.32
C PHE A 54 3.05 16.41 -6.59
N LEU A 55 4.19 16.97 -6.26
CA LEU A 55 4.32 18.31 -5.67
C LEU A 55 4.02 19.39 -6.72
N PRO A 56 3.75 20.65 -6.31
CA PRO A 56 3.42 21.73 -7.23
C PRO A 56 4.47 22.03 -8.32
N ASN A 57 5.70 21.55 -8.16
CA ASN A 57 6.74 21.66 -9.18
C ASN A 57 6.56 20.68 -10.36
N GLY A 58 5.60 19.76 -10.28
CA GLY A 58 5.22 18.81 -11.34
C GLY A 58 6.22 17.69 -11.59
N ASN A 59 7.25 17.59 -10.75
CA ASN A 59 8.42 16.76 -10.96
C ASN A 59 8.61 15.83 -9.76
N ASP A 60 8.72 16.42 -8.58
CA ASP A 60 8.93 15.68 -7.35
C ASP A 60 7.62 15.11 -6.84
N TYR A 61 7.67 13.96 -6.18
CA TYR A 61 6.49 13.29 -5.65
C TYR A 61 6.72 12.74 -4.25
N ASN A 62 5.60 12.58 -3.56
CA ASN A 62 5.48 11.79 -2.33
C ASN A 62 4.63 10.55 -2.61
N ILE A 63 4.50 9.67 -1.61
CA ILE A 63 3.63 8.51 -1.70
C ILE A 63 2.45 8.70 -0.78
N GLU A 64 1.27 8.37 -1.29
CA GLU A 64 0.05 8.29 -0.51
C GLU A 64 -0.45 6.85 -0.48
N ILE A 65 -0.82 6.38 0.71
CA ILE A 65 -1.56 5.14 0.89
C ILE A 65 -3.03 5.48 0.75
N VAL A 66 -3.63 5.05 -0.37
CA VAL A 66 -4.99 5.42 -0.76
C VAL A 66 -6.01 4.56 -0.03
N SER A 67 -5.80 3.24 -0.05
CA SER A 67 -6.72 2.29 0.56
C SER A 67 -6.02 1.01 1.01
N PHE A 68 -6.55 0.33 2.03
CA PHE A 68 -6.01 -0.93 2.55
C PHE A 68 -7.10 -1.77 3.20
N GLY A 69 -6.96 -3.10 3.08
CA GLY A 69 -7.78 -4.07 3.80
C GLY A 69 -8.51 -5.06 2.92
N TYR A 70 -8.28 -5.03 1.61
CA TYR A 70 -8.90 -5.95 0.67
C TYR A 70 -8.34 -7.35 0.86
N GLY A 71 -9.21 -8.36 0.99
CA GLY A 71 -8.78 -9.76 1.08
C GLY A 71 -8.29 -10.33 -0.25
N ARG A 72 -8.51 -9.62 -1.36
CA ARG A 72 -8.05 -10.01 -2.69
C ARG A 72 -7.51 -8.81 -3.44
N ARG A 73 -6.40 -9.03 -4.12
CA ARG A 73 -5.73 -8.03 -4.95
C ARG A 73 -6.66 -7.41 -6.02
N GLY A 74 -7.57 -8.19 -6.61
CA GLY A 74 -8.50 -7.72 -7.65
C GLY A 74 -9.63 -6.82 -7.15
N ASP A 75 -9.84 -6.74 -5.83
CA ASP A 75 -10.87 -5.89 -5.24
C ASP A 75 -10.39 -4.44 -5.03
N ILE A 76 -9.10 -4.16 -5.31
CA ILE A 76 -8.53 -2.80 -5.30
C ILE A 76 -9.29 -1.91 -6.29
N GLY A 77 -9.53 -0.66 -5.88
CA GLY A 77 -10.37 0.30 -6.60
C GLY A 77 -11.87 0.17 -6.31
N MET A 78 -12.33 -0.89 -5.62
CA MET A 78 -13.72 -0.98 -5.18
C MET A 78 -13.99 -0.12 -3.94
N PRO A 79 -15.19 0.46 -3.78
CA PRO A 79 -15.55 1.17 -2.56
C PRO A 79 -15.40 0.29 -1.30
N MET A 80 -14.66 0.79 -0.31
CA MET A 80 -14.40 0.07 0.95
C MET A 80 -15.67 -0.20 1.77
N GLN A 81 -16.73 0.61 1.57
CA GLN A 81 -17.98 0.58 2.36
C GLN A 81 -18.90 -0.63 2.06
N GLY A 82 -18.41 -1.71 1.46
CA GLY A 82 -19.20 -2.81 0.89
C GLY A 82 -18.91 -4.24 1.38
N ARG A 83 -18.21 -4.43 2.51
CA ARG A 83 -17.68 -5.74 3.00
C ARG A 83 -16.49 -6.31 2.23
N THR A 84 -15.93 -5.57 1.29
CA THR A 84 -14.71 -5.95 0.54
C THR A 84 -13.44 -5.76 1.37
N CYS A 85 -13.46 -4.80 2.30
CA CYS A 85 -12.37 -4.51 3.22
C CYS A 85 -12.63 -5.07 4.61
N ARG A 86 -11.56 -5.59 5.23
CA ARG A 86 -11.53 -5.94 6.64
C ARG A 86 -11.57 -4.69 7.52
N VAL A 87 -12.23 -4.82 8.66
CA VAL A 87 -12.16 -3.84 9.75
C VAL A 87 -11.03 -4.26 10.69
N PHE A 88 -10.16 -3.31 11.04
CA PHE A 88 -8.99 -3.49 11.89
C PHE A 88 -9.16 -2.78 13.23
N THR A 89 -8.46 -3.24 14.26
CA THR A 89 -8.34 -2.48 15.51
C THR A 89 -7.40 -1.28 15.33
N ALA A 90 -7.46 -0.30 16.24
CA ALA A 90 -6.56 0.85 16.20
C ALA A 90 -5.06 0.46 16.29
N THR A 91 -4.75 -0.58 17.07
CA THR A 91 -3.39 -1.14 17.16
C THR A 91 -2.97 -1.74 15.82
N GLN A 92 -3.81 -2.58 15.21
CA GLN A 92 -3.51 -3.17 13.90
C GLN A 92 -3.32 -2.11 12.82
N ALA A 93 -4.18 -1.08 12.81
CA ALA A 93 -4.03 0.03 11.87
C ALA A 93 -2.67 0.73 12.05
N SER A 94 -2.23 0.94 13.29
CA SER A 94 -0.92 1.54 13.57
C SER A 94 0.24 0.65 13.10
N ASP A 95 0.15 -0.66 13.32
CA ASP A 95 1.16 -1.62 12.85
C ASP A 95 1.22 -1.65 11.32
N ILE A 96 0.07 -1.63 10.64
CA ILE A 96 -0.02 -1.57 9.18
C ILE A 96 0.63 -0.27 8.65
N GLN A 97 0.40 0.87 9.31
CA GLN A 97 1.05 2.13 8.93
C GLN A 97 2.58 2.01 9.04
N ALA A 98 3.09 1.50 10.16
CA ALA A 98 4.51 1.30 10.37
C ALA A 98 5.13 0.36 9.33
N LEU A 99 4.47 -0.77 9.05
CA LEU A 99 4.90 -1.74 8.04
C LEU A 99 4.96 -1.14 6.65
N THR A 100 3.95 -0.35 6.27
CA THR A 100 3.88 0.24 4.93
C THR A 100 4.95 1.31 4.73
N VAL A 101 5.20 2.15 5.75
CA VAL A 101 6.29 3.14 5.71
C VAL A 101 7.65 2.45 5.62
N GLN A 102 7.87 1.39 6.40
CA GLN A 102 9.11 0.61 6.34
C GLN A 102 9.30 -0.10 5.01
N LEU A 103 8.23 -0.65 4.42
CA LEU A 103 8.26 -1.28 3.11
C LEU A 103 8.68 -0.28 2.03
N ILE A 104 8.11 0.92 2.02
CA ILE A 104 8.48 1.98 1.08
C ILE A 104 9.96 2.35 1.26
N ALA A 105 10.42 2.54 2.50
CA ALA A 105 11.82 2.85 2.78
C ALA A 105 12.77 1.73 2.31
N ALA A 106 12.40 0.46 2.50
CA ALA A 106 13.15 -0.69 2.02
C ALA A 106 13.17 -0.75 0.49
N GLY A 107 12.04 -0.49 -0.17
CA GLY A 107 11.91 -0.51 -1.63
C GLY A 107 12.85 0.45 -2.35
N ILE A 108 13.22 1.57 -1.73
CA ILE A 108 14.21 2.52 -2.28
C ILE A 108 15.60 1.87 -2.42
N GLN A 109 15.92 0.93 -1.52
CA GLN A 109 17.21 0.24 -1.46
C GLN A 109 17.26 -0.99 -2.36
N PHE A 110 16.15 -1.40 -2.96
CA PHE A 110 16.13 -2.55 -3.84
C PHE A 110 16.94 -2.27 -5.11
N SER A 111 17.68 -3.28 -5.58
CA SER A 111 18.45 -3.19 -6.82
C SER A 111 17.53 -3.00 -8.04
N ASP A 112 16.34 -3.60 -7.98
CA ASP A 112 15.25 -3.30 -8.90
C ASP A 112 14.06 -2.75 -8.10
N ARG A 113 13.83 -1.45 -8.27
CA ARG A 113 12.82 -0.72 -7.50
C ARG A 113 11.44 -1.01 -8.06
N PRO A 114 10.40 -1.07 -7.21
CA PRO A 114 9.03 -1.08 -7.72
C PRO A 114 8.79 0.19 -8.55
N SER A 115 7.89 0.09 -9.54
CA SER A 115 7.57 1.18 -10.48
C SER A 115 7.24 2.49 -9.78
N LEU A 116 6.50 2.44 -8.67
CA LEU A 116 6.14 3.61 -7.85
C LEU A 116 7.33 4.35 -7.21
N LEU A 117 8.50 3.71 -7.12
CA LEU A 117 9.74 4.26 -6.56
C LEU A 117 10.83 4.45 -7.63
N THR A 118 10.48 4.26 -8.90
CA THR A 118 11.39 4.53 -10.01
C THR A 118 11.51 6.04 -10.18
N GLU A 119 12.74 6.54 -10.08
CA GLU A 119 13.05 7.95 -10.26
C GLU A 119 13.48 8.21 -11.70
N TYR A 120 13.04 9.34 -12.24
CA TYR A 120 13.43 9.84 -13.56
C TYR A 120 14.30 11.07 -13.39
N PRO A 121 15.05 11.52 -14.43
CA PRO A 121 15.93 12.70 -14.32
C PRO A 121 15.26 13.98 -13.80
N ASN A 122 13.94 14.07 -13.93
CA ASN A 122 13.13 15.19 -13.49
C ASN A 122 12.02 14.75 -12.53
N ALA A 123 12.09 13.55 -11.94
CA ALA A 123 11.06 13.11 -10.99
C ALA A 123 11.67 12.29 -9.87
N HIS A 124 11.61 12.84 -8.66
CA HIS A 124 12.26 12.29 -7.47
C HIS A 124 11.28 12.04 -6.35
N PHE A 125 11.51 10.96 -5.61
CA PHE A 125 10.76 10.68 -4.40
C PHE A 125 11.32 11.52 -3.24
N MET A 126 10.50 12.36 -2.63
CA MET A 126 10.94 13.28 -1.57
C MET A 126 10.94 12.67 -0.16
N GLY A 127 10.57 11.39 -0.03
CA GLY A 127 10.67 10.64 1.22
C GLY A 127 9.45 10.71 2.13
N GLN A 128 8.41 11.46 1.78
CA GLN A 128 7.20 11.53 2.61
C GLN A 128 6.18 10.48 2.17
N VAL A 129 5.64 9.78 3.18
CA VAL A 129 4.51 8.87 3.04
C VAL A 129 3.34 9.43 3.84
N SER A 130 2.18 9.61 3.18
CA SER A 130 0.93 10.02 3.82
C SER A 130 -0.14 8.94 3.67
N PHE A 131 -1.19 9.04 4.48
CA PHE A 131 -2.34 8.14 4.43
C PHE A 131 -3.57 8.97 4.10
N SER A 132 -4.32 8.56 3.07
CA SER A 132 -5.56 9.23 2.70
C SER A 132 -6.57 9.20 3.85
N LYS A 133 -7.53 10.13 3.80
CA LYS A 133 -8.69 10.05 4.68
C LYS A 133 -9.45 8.75 4.39
N ASP A 134 -9.81 8.01 5.44
CA ASP A 134 -10.55 6.75 5.35
C ASP A 134 -9.79 5.63 4.59
N TRP A 135 -8.45 5.69 4.55
CA TRP A 135 -7.58 4.70 3.89
C TRP A 135 -7.74 3.25 4.41
N THR A 136 -8.27 3.07 5.62
CA THR A 136 -8.58 1.75 6.17
C THR A 136 -9.81 1.83 7.07
N LEU A 137 -10.52 0.71 7.20
CA LEU A 137 -11.64 0.62 8.14
C LEU A 137 -11.10 0.28 9.52
N VAL A 138 -11.21 1.22 10.46
CA VAL A 138 -10.83 1.01 11.86
C VAL A 138 -12.11 0.89 12.70
N GLU A 139 -12.13 -0.07 13.63
CA GLU A 139 -13.17 -0.11 14.66
C GLU A 139 -13.14 1.22 15.44
N ASP A 140 -14.23 1.97 15.39
CA ASP A 140 -14.35 3.19 16.18
C ASP A 140 -14.39 2.77 17.66
N ASP A 141 -13.45 3.27 18.47
CA ASP A 141 -13.36 3.02 19.92
C ASP A 141 -14.54 3.66 20.70
N ARG A 142 -15.62 4.03 19.99
CA ARG A 142 -16.90 4.45 20.56
C ARG A 142 -17.60 3.25 21.17
N ILE A 143 -17.23 3.01 22.42
CA ILE A 143 -18.11 2.46 23.44
C ILE A 143 -19.47 3.17 23.31
N THR A 144 -20.46 2.42 22.84
CA THR A 144 -21.88 2.72 22.97
C THR A 144 -22.25 2.85 24.45
N PRO A 145 -23.06 3.83 24.87
CA PRO A 145 -24.11 3.55 25.84
C PRO A 145 -25.28 2.80 25.17
#